data_AF-A0A974BK87-F1
#
_entry.id   AF-A0A974BK87-F1
#
_cell.length_a   1.000
_cell.length_b   1.000
_cell.length_c   1.000
_cell.angle_alpha   90.00
_cell.angle_beta   90.00
_cell.angle_gamma   90.00
#
_symmetry.space_group_name_H-M   'P 1'
#
loop_
_entity.id
_entity.type
_entity.pdbx_description
1 polymer ?
#
loop_
_entity_poly.entity_id
_entity_poly.type
_entity_poly.pdbx_seq_one_letter_code
_entity_poly.pdbx_strand_id
1 'polypeptide(L)'
;MLYRKKPVVVEAFQYVGTNLHEILSIINGCKKNNRHAYVNSNNELIIKTLEGDHRANLNDFIIRGVHGEFYPCKPDIFAKTYEVVN
;
A
#
# COMPACT_ATOMS: atom_id res chain seq x y z
N MET A 1 4.83 -20.14 24.19
CA MET A 1 5.88 -20.60 23.25
C MET A 1 6.29 -19.43 22.38
N LEU A 2 7.56 -19.35 21.94
CA LEU A 2 8.07 -18.24 21.12
C LEU A 2 8.09 -18.64 19.64
N TYR A 3 7.74 -17.70 18.76
CA TYR A 3 7.65 -17.91 17.32
C TYR A 3 8.35 -16.75 16.58
N ARG A 4 8.91 -17.04 15.39
CA ARG A 4 9.50 -16.02 14.50
C ARG A 4 8.63 -15.82 13.27
N LYS A 5 8.57 -14.60 12.73
CA LYS A 5 7.93 -14.31 11.45
C LYS A 5 8.72 -14.97 10.31
N LYS A 6 8.02 -15.53 9.32
CA LYS A 6 8.68 -16.04 8.10
C LYS A 6 9.17 -14.86 7.25
N PRO A 7 10.33 -14.97 6.57
CA PRO A 7 10.74 -14.01 5.55
C PRO A 7 9.67 -13.89 4.47
N VAL A 8 9.40 -12.67 4.00
CA VAL A 8 8.40 -12.39 2.96
C VAL A 8 8.93 -11.34 2.01
N VAL A 9 8.79 -11.59 0.70
CA VAL A 9 9.00 -10.59 -0.36
C VAL A 9 7.65 -9.98 -0.67
N VAL A 10 7.60 -8.65 -0.81
CA VAL A 10 6.36 -7.91 -1.07
C VAL A 10 6.51 -7.04 -2.32
N GLU A 11 5.40 -6.78 -2.99
CA GLU A 11 5.30 -5.69 -3.96
C GLU A 11 4.99 -4.38 -3.22
N ALA A 12 5.68 -3.30 -3.57
CA ALA A 12 5.46 -2.00 -2.99
C ALA A 12 5.59 -0.88 -4.04
N PHE A 13 4.75 0.14 -3.92
CA PHE A 13 4.71 1.28 -4.85
C PHE A 13 4.80 2.56 -4.05
N GLN A 14 5.79 3.41 -4.34
CA GLN A 14 5.90 4.70 -3.65
C GLN A 14 4.90 5.71 -4.22
N TYR A 15 4.14 6.37 -3.35
CA TYR A 15 3.26 7.46 -3.75
C TYR A 15 4.03 8.77 -3.84
N VAL A 16 4.27 9.27 -5.06
CA VAL A 16 5.04 10.49 -5.32
C VAL A 16 4.16 11.67 -5.78
N GLY A 17 2.84 11.54 -5.61
CA GLY A 17 1.87 12.58 -5.98
C GLY A 17 1.50 12.58 -7.47
N THR A 18 2.49 12.48 -8.35
CA THR A 18 2.28 12.48 -9.81
C THR A 18 1.76 11.15 -10.36
N ASN A 19 1.97 10.05 -9.61
CA ASN A 19 1.58 8.69 -10.01
C ASN A 19 0.23 8.23 -9.42
N LEU A 20 -0.62 9.16 -8.99
CA LEU A 20 -1.91 8.84 -8.35
C LEU A 20 -2.78 7.91 -9.21
N HIS A 21 -2.94 8.22 -10.50
CA HIS A 21 -3.75 7.42 -11.42
C HIS A 21 -3.19 6.00 -11.60
N GLU A 22 -1.86 5.87 -11.69
CA GLU A 22 -1.18 4.59 -11.80
C GLU A 22 -1.40 3.73 -10.54
N ILE A 23 -1.19 4.32 -9.35
CA ILE A 23 -1.44 3.65 -8.07
C ILE A 23 -2.89 3.16 -7.98
N LEU A 24 -3.86 4.01 -8.32
CA LEU A 24 -5.27 3.62 -8.31
C LEU A 24 -5.56 2.49 -9.30
N SER A 25 -4.94 2.50 -10.48
CA SER A 25 -5.09 1.45 -11.49
C SER A 25 -4.50 0.12 -11.02
N ILE A 26 -3.31 0.14 -10.41
CA ILE A 26 -2.61 -1.04 -9.92
C ILE A 26 -3.37 -1.67 -8.74
N ILE A 27 -3.81 -0.85 -7.79
CA ILE A 27 -4.44 -1.31 -6.55
C ILE A 27 -5.86 -1.81 -6.79
N ASN A 28 -6.65 -1.10 -7.59
CA ASN A 28 -8.04 -1.49 -7.83
C ASN A 28 -8.17 -2.57 -8.92
N GLY A 29 -7.14 -2.73 -9.76
CA GLY A 29 -7.19 -3.59 -10.94
C GLY A 29 -8.39 -3.28 -11.86
N CYS A 30 -8.78 -4.24 -12.70
CA CYS A 30 -9.97 -4.12 -13.55
C CYS A 30 -11.29 -4.48 -12.83
N LYS A 31 -11.26 -4.77 -11.52
CA LYS A 31 -12.44 -5.25 -10.79
C LYS A 31 -13.31 -4.06 -10.35
N LYS A 32 -14.33 -3.75 -11.16
CA LYS A 32 -15.26 -2.62 -10.95
C LYS A 32 -15.91 -2.56 -9.55
N ASN A 33 -16.02 -3.70 -8.84
CA ASN A 33 -16.85 -3.81 -7.63
C ASN A 33 -16.08 -3.95 -6.31
N ASN A 34 -14.74 -3.95 -6.32
CA ASN A 34 -13.94 -4.05 -5.08
C ASN A 34 -12.72 -3.12 -5.13
N ARG A 35 -12.97 -1.82 -4.94
CA ARG A 35 -11.91 -0.81 -4.88
C ARG A 35 -11.18 -0.86 -3.54
N HIS A 36 -9.89 -1.15 -3.59
CA HIS A 36 -8.96 -1.13 -2.45
C HIS A 36 -8.37 0.26 -2.18
N ALA A 37 -8.45 1.20 -3.12
CA ALA A 37 -8.03 2.59 -2.93
C ALA A 37 -8.94 3.58 -3.65
N TYR A 38 -9.05 4.79 -3.09
CA TYR A 38 -9.84 5.88 -3.66
C TYR A 38 -9.30 7.24 -3.21
N VAL A 39 -9.79 8.31 -3.83
CA VAL A 39 -9.51 9.69 -3.42
C VAL A 39 -10.75 10.24 -2.75
N ASN A 40 -10.61 10.77 -1.53
CA ASN A 40 -11.74 11.34 -0.79
C ASN A 40 -12.03 12.80 -1.24
N SER A 41 -13.03 13.43 -0.60
CA SER A 41 -13.42 14.82 -0.90
C SER A 41 -12.34 15.86 -0.63
N ASN A 42 -11.34 15.53 0.19
CA ASN A 42 -10.22 16.40 0.53
C ASN A 42 -9.01 16.20 -0.41
N ASN A 43 -9.19 15.44 -1.50
CA ASN A 43 -8.14 15.09 -2.44
C ASN A 43 -7.01 14.27 -1.80
N GLU A 44 -7.33 13.46 -0.80
CA GLU A 44 -6.39 12.57 -0.10
C GLU A 44 -6.51 11.14 -0.65
N LEU A 45 -5.36 10.49 -0.87
CA LEU A 45 -5.32 9.07 -1.25
C LEU A 45 -5.65 8.21 -0.02
N ILE A 46 -6.72 7.45 -0.10
CA ILE A 46 -7.20 6.53 0.94
C ILE A 46 -7.03 5.09 0.47
N ILE A 47 -6.43 4.27 1.32
CA ILE A 47 -6.28 2.82 1.15
C ILE A 47 -7.25 2.14 2.12
N LYS A 48 -8.09 1.26 1.59
CA LYS A 48 -8.96 0.40 2.39
C LYS A 48 -8.16 -0.78 2.92
N THR A 49 -7.89 -0.75 4.21
CA THR A 49 -7.17 -1.82 4.91
C THR A 49 -8.15 -2.70 5.69
N LEU A 50 -7.65 -3.79 6.29
CA LEU A 50 -8.46 -4.63 7.19
C LEU A 50 -8.86 -3.92 8.50
N GLU A 51 -8.14 -2.85 8.86
CA GLU A 51 -8.34 -2.06 10.08
C GLU A 51 -9.24 -0.83 9.81
N GLY A 52 -9.62 -0.61 8.55
CA GLY A 52 -10.38 0.54 8.09
C GLY A 52 -9.64 1.35 7.03
N ASP A 53 -10.13 2.56 6.80
CA ASP A 53 -9.60 3.46 5.77
C ASP A 53 -8.39 4.23 6.29
N HIS A 54 -7.24 4.07 5.63
CA HIS A 54 -5.99 4.72 6.01
C HIS A 54 -5.53 5.68 4.92
N ARG A 55 -5.14 6.89 5.34
CA ARG A 55 -4.58 7.90 4.44
C ARG A 55 -3.13 7.57 4.09
N ALA A 56 -2.84 7.53 2.79
CA ALA A 56 -1.48 7.56 2.26
C ALA A 56 -1.03 9.00 2.02
N ASN A 57 0.10 9.36 2.60
CA ASN A 57 0.75 10.64 2.37
C ASN A 57 1.79 10.55 1.25
N LEU A 58 2.22 11.71 0.75
CA LEU A 58 3.35 11.80 -0.15
C LEU A 58 4.56 11.08 0.45
N ASN A 59 5.25 10.30 -0.39
CA ASN A 59 6.38 9.42 -0.11
C ASN A 59 6.06 8.15 0.68
N ASP A 60 4.82 7.91 1.10
CA ASP A 60 4.44 6.62 1.66
C ASP A 60 4.55 5.53 0.59
N PHE A 61 4.93 4.33 1.00
CA PHE A 61 4.88 3.13 0.18
C PHE A 61 3.53 2.45 0.35
N ILE A 62 2.89 2.04 -0.73
CA ILE A 62 1.72 1.17 -0.67
C ILE A 62 2.17 -0.26 -0.88
N ILE A 63 2.06 -1.08 0.16
CA ILE A 63 2.50 -2.47 0.17
C ILE A 63 1.31 -3.38 -0.12
N ARG A 64 1.51 -4.38 -0.98
CA ARG A 64 0.57 -5.50 -1.16
C ARG A 64 0.92 -6.61 -0.16
N GLY A 65 -0.03 -6.93 0.71
CA GLY A 65 0.07 -8.02 1.67
C GLY A 65 -0.16 -9.40 1.04
N VAL A 66 0.05 -10.45 1.83
CA VAL A 66 0.09 -11.84 1.35
C VAL A 66 -1.27 -12.39 0.89
N HIS A 67 -2.37 -11.77 1.34
CA HIS A 67 -3.73 -12.12 0.93
C HIS A 67 -4.30 -11.11 -0.08
N GLY A 68 -3.46 -10.23 -0.65
CA GLY A 68 -3.85 -9.22 -1.62
C GLY A 68 -4.46 -7.95 -1.01
N GLU A 69 -4.44 -7.82 0.31
CA GLU A 69 -4.74 -6.59 1.03
C GLU A 69 -3.66 -5.52 0.76
N PHE A 70 -3.99 -4.25 1.00
CA PHE A 70 -3.07 -3.14 0.79
C PHE A 70 -2.94 -2.27 2.03
N TYR A 71 -1.73 -1.74 2.27
CA TYR A 71 -1.44 -0.86 3.40
C TYR A 71 -0.50 0.27 3.00
N PRO A 72 -0.73 1.52 3.47
CA PRO A 72 0.29 2.55 3.43
C PRO A 72 1.37 2.29 4.48
N CYS A 73 2.62 2.54 4.14
CA CYS A 73 3.79 2.36 4.99
C CYS A 73 4.68 3.60 4.91
N LYS A 74 5.10 4.12 6.05
CA LYS A 74 5.96 5.30 6.09
C LYS A 74 7.34 4.97 5.53
N PRO A 75 7.98 5.89 4.78
CA PRO A 75 9.24 5.61 4.08
C PRO A 75 10.37 5.18 5.02
N ASP A 76 10.44 5.76 6.22
CA ASP A 76 11.43 5.41 7.23
C ASP A 76 11.20 4.01 7.84
N ILE A 77 9.94 3.61 8.01
CA ILE A 77 9.57 2.25 8.43
C ILE A 77 9.86 1.25 7.30
N PHE A 78 9.51 1.60 6.06
CA PHE A 78 9.75 0.76 4.89
C PHE A 78 11.24 0.44 4.72
N ALA A 79 12.09 1.47 4.72
CA ALA A 79 13.54 1.32 4.55
C ALA A 79 14.21 0.54 5.69
N LYS A 80 13.64 0.53 6.90
CA LYS A 80 14.12 -0.28 8.03
C LYS A 80 13.67 -1.74 7.95
N THR A 81 12.62 -2.03 7.19
CA THR A 81 11.95 -3.34 7.18
C THR A 81 12.23 -4.13 5.91
N TYR A 82 12.46 -3.45 4.79
CA TYR A 82 12.56 -4.04 3.46
C TYR A 82 13.86 -3.62 2.77
N GLU A 83 14.42 -4.55 2.01
CA GLU A 83 15.52 -4.33 1.08
C GLU A 83 15.07 -4.74 -0.33
N VAL A 84 15.72 -4.17 -1.35
CA VAL A 84 15.47 -4.56 -2.74
C VAL A 84 16.01 -5.97 -2.94
N VAL A 85 15.17 -6.85 -3.46
CA VAL A 85 15.55 -8.20 -3.89
C VAL A 85 15.70 -8.20 -5.42
N ASN A 86 16.76 -8.83 -5.91
CA ASN A 86 17.04 -9.02 -7.34
C ASN A 86 16.65 -10.43 -7.79
#